data_AF-D8SBW4-F1
#
_entry.id   AF-D8SBW4-F1
#
_cell.length_a   1.000
_cell.length_b   1.000
_cell.length_c   1.000
_cell.angle_alpha   90.00
_cell.angle_beta   90.00
_cell.angle_gamma   90.00
#
_symmetry.space_group_name_H-M   'P 1'
#
loop_
_entity.id
_entity.type
_entity.pdbx_description
1 polymer ?
#
loop_
_entity_poly.entity_id
_entity_poly.type
_entity_poly.pdbx_seq_one_letter_code
_entity_poly.pdbx_strand_id
1 'polypeptide(L)'
;MEQFESFRAEMDASNAVREQLRSAVSELDNATRLMNAALLPIHHSSSGDSIKKAKSYLPEIRKAYMELTAIIKARPEEYYKYHDYWRNQTQVVVSLLAFSHWLETGDLLSHADAQELLELKKEDFFLDLDDYLVGLCNMSSELPRYVVNQVVAGAYDCPERVSLFLSDLYSAFRLLNLRNDHLRKRFDGTK
;
A
#
# COMPACT_ATOMS: atom_id res chain seq x y z
N MET A 1 15.08 -5.66 43.14
CA MET A 1 14.38 -6.81 42.51
C MET A 1 13.07 -6.35 41.89
N GLU A 2 12.23 -5.58 42.59
CA GLU A 2 10.96 -5.03 42.05
C GLU A 2 11.09 -4.29 40.70
N GLN A 3 12.11 -3.44 40.52
CA GLN A 3 12.32 -2.76 39.24
C GLN A 3 12.53 -3.73 38.07
N PHE A 4 13.31 -4.80 38.25
CA PHE A 4 13.53 -5.80 37.20
C PHE A 4 12.26 -6.62 36.90
N GLU A 5 11.44 -6.88 37.92
CA GLU A 5 10.15 -7.56 37.74
C GLU A 5 9.16 -6.69 36.97
N SER A 6 9.11 -5.37 37.25
CA SER A 6 8.28 -4.43 36.49
C SER A 6 8.70 -4.33 35.02
N PHE A 7 10.01 -4.22 34.73
CA PHE A 7 10.53 -4.23 33.36
C PHE A 7 10.23 -5.54 32.63
N ARG A 8 10.29 -6.67 33.34
CA ARG A 8 9.94 -7.97 32.75
C ARG A 8 8.47 -8.04 32.36
N ALA A 9 7.56 -7.58 33.22
CA ALA A 9 6.14 -7.54 32.92
C ALA A 9 5.82 -6.63 31.72
N GLU A 10 6.47 -5.46 31.63
CA GLU A 10 6.35 -4.56 30.46
C GLU A 10 6.86 -5.20 29.17
N MET A 11 7.99 -5.91 29.24
CA MET A 11 8.55 -6.63 28.09
C MET A 11 7.64 -7.75 27.62
N ASP A 12 7.08 -8.54 28.54
CA ASP A 12 6.16 -9.63 28.23
C ASP A 12 4.86 -9.08 27.59
N ALA A 13 4.31 -7.97 28.13
CA ALA A 13 3.17 -7.29 27.54
C ALA A 13 3.47 -6.75 26.13
N SER A 14 4.64 -6.13 25.92
CA SER A 14 5.05 -5.68 24.59
C SER A 14 5.25 -6.86 23.62
N ASN A 15 5.74 -8.00 24.09
CA ASN A 15 5.91 -9.18 23.24
C ASN A 15 4.55 -9.77 22.82
N ALA A 16 3.57 -9.77 23.72
CA ALA A 16 2.20 -10.19 23.37
C ALA A 16 1.58 -9.31 22.27
N VAL A 17 1.77 -7.98 22.35
CA VAL A 17 1.30 -7.05 21.31
C VAL A 17 1.98 -7.33 19.97
N ARG A 18 3.30 -7.53 19.98
CA ARG A 18 4.06 -7.85 18.75
C ARG A 18 3.56 -9.12 18.08
N GLU A 19 3.17 -10.13 18.87
CA GLU A 19 2.67 -11.39 18.32
C GLU A 19 1.28 -11.23 17.69
N GLN A 20 0.39 -10.47 18.33
CA GLN A 20 -0.91 -10.12 17.75
C GLN A 20 -0.76 -9.35 16.44
N LEU A 21 0.17 -8.38 16.39
CA LEU A 21 0.46 -7.63 15.18
C LEU A 21 1.00 -8.52 14.06
N ARG A 22 1.92 -9.44 14.35
CA ARG A 22 2.43 -10.39 13.35
C ARG A 22 1.32 -11.26 12.76
N SER A 23 0.39 -11.71 13.60
CA SER A 23 -0.77 -12.48 13.14
C SER A 23 -1.63 -11.66 12.17
N ALA A 24 -2.01 -10.44 12.55
CA ALA A 24 -2.83 -9.57 11.69
C ALA A 24 -2.12 -9.18 10.39
N VAL A 25 -0.80 -8.90 10.44
CA VAL A 25 0.00 -8.61 9.24
C VAL A 25 0.12 -9.84 8.34
N SER A 26 0.19 -11.05 8.89
CA SER A 26 0.20 -12.29 8.10
C SER A 26 -1.11 -12.47 7.31
N GLU A 27 -2.26 -12.16 7.92
CA GLU A 27 -3.54 -12.15 7.22
C GLU A 27 -3.57 -11.10 6.10
N LEU A 28 -3.09 -9.89 6.38
CA LEU A 28 -3.00 -8.80 5.41
C LEU A 28 -2.11 -9.20 4.22
N ASP A 29 -0.94 -9.77 4.49
CA ASP A 29 0.02 -10.24 3.49
C ASP A 29 -0.59 -11.35 2.62
N ASN A 30 -1.29 -12.32 3.23
CA ASN A 30 -1.99 -13.35 2.47
C ASN A 30 -3.04 -12.77 1.51
N ALA A 31 -3.91 -11.89 1.99
CA ALA A 31 -4.94 -11.25 1.17
C ALA A 31 -4.31 -10.40 0.04
N THR A 32 -3.23 -9.67 0.36
CA THR A 32 -2.53 -8.84 -0.62
C THR A 32 -1.86 -9.68 -1.72
N ARG A 33 -1.26 -10.82 -1.38
CA ARG A 33 -0.69 -11.74 -2.38
C ARG A 33 -1.75 -12.26 -3.34
N LEU A 34 -2.94 -12.59 -2.83
CA LEU A 34 -4.05 -13.04 -3.65
C LEU A 34 -4.57 -11.94 -4.57
N MET A 35 -4.71 -10.72 -4.06
CA MET A 35 -5.06 -9.53 -4.87
C MET A 35 -4.04 -9.29 -5.99
N ASN A 36 -2.74 -9.32 -5.66
CA ASN A 36 -1.68 -9.14 -6.65
C ASN A 36 -1.73 -10.24 -7.72
N ALA A 37 -1.84 -11.51 -7.31
CA ALA A 37 -1.93 -12.64 -8.24
C ALA A 37 -3.16 -12.55 -9.15
N ALA A 38 -4.29 -12.03 -8.66
CA ALA A 38 -5.48 -11.80 -9.46
C ALA A 38 -5.32 -10.66 -10.47
N LEU A 39 -4.47 -9.67 -10.19
CA LEU A 39 -4.20 -8.53 -11.06
C LEU A 39 -3.16 -8.84 -12.15
N LEU A 40 -2.19 -9.74 -11.87
CA LEU A 40 -1.11 -10.11 -12.81
C LEU A 40 -1.54 -10.38 -14.27
N PRO A 41 -2.69 -11.03 -14.57
CA PRO A 41 -3.09 -11.28 -15.95
C PRO A 41 -3.34 -10.02 -16.78
N ILE A 42 -3.50 -8.84 -16.16
CA ILE A 42 -3.64 -7.56 -16.87
C ILE A 42 -2.43 -7.23 -17.76
N HIS A 43 -1.27 -7.82 -17.43
CA HIS A 43 -0.05 -7.71 -18.22
C HIS A 43 -0.04 -8.61 -19.45
N HIS A 44 -0.97 -9.54 -19.63
CA HIS A 44 -0.98 -10.46 -20.78
C HIS A 44 -2.27 -10.38 -21.59
N SER A 45 -3.38 -10.01 -20.95
CA SER A 45 -4.68 -9.84 -21.59
C SER A 45 -5.39 -8.64 -20.98
N SER A 46 -5.93 -7.75 -21.82
CA SER A 46 -6.76 -6.63 -21.37
C SER A 46 -8.14 -7.14 -20.95
N SER A 47 -8.27 -7.67 -19.73
CA SER A 47 -9.56 -8.10 -19.19
C SER A 47 -9.91 -7.29 -17.94
N GLY A 48 -11.03 -6.58 -17.98
CA GLY A 48 -11.61 -5.93 -16.79
C GLY A 48 -11.97 -6.93 -15.68
N ASP A 49 -12.02 -8.21 -16.01
CA ASP A 49 -12.27 -9.29 -15.04
C ASP A 49 -11.11 -9.48 -14.06
N SER A 50 -9.85 -9.22 -14.47
CA SER A 50 -8.69 -9.21 -13.57
C SER A 50 -8.84 -8.15 -12.48
N ILE A 51 -9.31 -6.95 -12.84
CA ILE A 51 -9.51 -5.84 -11.89
C ILE A 51 -10.64 -6.18 -10.92
N LYS A 52 -11.77 -6.69 -11.43
CA LYS A 52 -12.89 -7.14 -10.59
C LYS A 52 -12.46 -8.23 -9.61
N LYS A 53 -11.66 -9.20 -10.06
CA LYS A 53 -11.14 -10.28 -9.23
C LYS A 53 -10.12 -9.78 -8.21
N ALA A 54 -9.25 -8.84 -8.56
CA ALA A 54 -8.34 -8.22 -7.61
C ALA A 54 -9.13 -7.52 -6.50
N LYS A 55 -10.15 -6.74 -6.87
CA LYS A 55 -11.02 -6.03 -5.93
C LYS A 55 -11.88 -6.95 -5.05
N SER A 56 -12.12 -8.20 -5.45
CA SER A 56 -12.87 -9.13 -4.59
C SER A 56 -12.11 -9.50 -3.32
N TYR A 57 -10.81 -9.21 -3.23
CA TYR A 57 -9.99 -9.41 -2.03
C TYR A 57 -9.92 -8.18 -1.10
N LEU A 58 -10.54 -7.05 -1.48
CA LEU A 58 -10.62 -5.88 -0.58
C LEU A 58 -11.28 -6.20 0.77
N PRO A 59 -12.36 -6.98 0.87
CA PRO A 59 -12.98 -7.31 2.14
C PRO A 59 -12.01 -7.99 3.13
N GLU A 60 -11.18 -8.91 2.66
CA GLU A 60 -10.16 -9.59 3.45
C GLU A 60 -9.05 -8.63 3.88
N ILE A 61 -8.62 -7.73 2.99
CA ILE A 61 -7.67 -6.66 3.33
C ILE A 61 -8.26 -5.75 4.43
N ARG A 62 -9.51 -5.32 4.28
CA ARG A 62 -10.22 -4.49 5.28
C ARG A 62 -10.34 -5.21 6.62
N LYS A 63 -10.66 -6.51 6.60
CA LYS A 63 -10.70 -7.34 7.82
C LYS A 63 -9.35 -7.31 8.55
N ALA A 64 -8.25 -7.51 7.85
CA ALA A 64 -6.92 -7.49 8.47
C ALA A 64 -6.57 -6.10 9.03
N TYR A 65 -6.94 -5.01 8.35
CA TYR A 65 -6.79 -3.65 8.90
C TYR A 65 -7.68 -3.39 10.11
N MET A 66 -8.89 -3.94 10.15
CA MET A 66 -9.76 -3.85 11.33
C MET A 66 -9.12 -4.53 12.55
N GLU A 67 -8.45 -5.67 12.36
CA GLU A 67 -7.70 -6.34 13.43
C GLU A 67 -6.50 -5.50 13.89
N LEU A 68 -5.72 -4.95 12.96
CA LEU A 68 -4.63 -4.00 13.29
C LEU A 68 -5.14 -2.79 14.05
N THR A 69 -6.26 -2.22 13.60
CA THR A 69 -6.92 -1.07 14.23
C THR A 69 -7.33 -1.41 15.66
N ALA A 70 -7.90 -2.59 15.91
CA ALA A 70 -8.29 -3.00 17.26
C ALA A 70 -7.10 -3.09 18.22
N ILE A 71 -5.93 -3.55 17.74
CA ILE A 71 -4.71 -3.66 18.54
C ILE A 71 -4.15 -2.27 18.88
N ILE A 72 -4.10 -1.37 17.88
CA ILE A 72 -3.49 -0.03 18.01
C ILE A 72 -4.41 0.97 18.70
N LYS A 73 -5.73 0.88 18.52
CA LYS A 73 -6.72 1.74 19.19
C LYS A 73 -6.64 1.65 20.72
N ALA A 74 -6.22 0.50 21.25
CA ALA A 74 -5.97 0.34 22.67
C ALA A 74 -4.73 1.09 23.18
N ARG A 75 -3.86 1.56 22.27
CA ARG A 75 -2.52 2.15 22.52
C ARG A 75 -2.17 3.21 21.44
N PRO A 76 -2.95 4.29 21.30
CA PRO A 76 -2.78 5.25 20.20
C PRO A 76 -1.39 5.91 20.16
N GLU A 77 -0.77 6.11 21.32
CA GLU A 77 0.59 6.65 21.47
C GLU A 77 1.68 5.72 20.92
N GLU A 78 1.38 4.43 20.73
CA GLU A 78 2.31 3.42 20.23
C GLU A 78 2.15 3.15 18.72
N TYR A 79 1.33 3.92 17.99
CA TYR A 79 1.14 3.76 16.55
C TYR A 79 2.48 3.69 15.80
N TYR A 80 3.32 4.72 15.94
CA TYR A 80 4.61 4.79 15.27
C TYR A 80 5.66 3.83 15.85
N LYS A 81 5.50 3.38 17.10
CA LYS A 81 6.37 2.37 17.71
C LYS A 81 6.24 1.02 17.02
N TYR A 82 5.05 0.69 16.53
CA TYR A 82 4.77 -0.57 15.85
C TYR A 82 4.56 -0.44 14.33
N HIS A 83 4.62 0.77 13.78
CA HIS A 83 4.35 1.05 12.37
C HIS A 83 5.12 0.15 11.39
N ASP A 84 6.40 -0.13 11.68
CA ASP A 84 7.25 -1.00 10.85
C ASP A 84 6.69 -2.41 10.62
N TYR A 85 5.78 -2.90 11.48
CA TYR A 85 5.16 -4.23 11.32
C TYR A 85 4.26 -4.31 10.07
N TRP A 86 3.46 -3.27 9.80
CA TRP A 86 2.53 -3.26 8.66
C TRP A 86 2.96 -2.33 7.53
N ARG A 87 3.97 -1.47 7.75
CA ARG A 87 4.47 -0.47 6.81
C ARG A 87 4.68 -1.02 5.39
N ASN A 88 5.54 -2.04 5.25
CA ASN A 88 5.85 -2.62 3.94
C ASN A 88 4.61 -3.17 3.25
N GLN A 89 3.73 -3.82 4.02
CA GLN A 89 2.53 -4.42 3.46
C GLN A 89 1.53 -3.35 3.01
N THR A 90 1.42 -2.26 3.76
CA THR A 90 0.58 -1.11 3.44
C THR A 90 1.01 -0.47 2.12
N GLN A 91 2.31 -0.30 1.92
CA GLN A 91 2.87 0.23 0.66
C GLN A 91 2.52 -0.64 -0.55
N VAL A 92 2.52 -1.97 -0.40
CA VAL A 92 2.12 -2.90 -1.47
C VAL A 92 0.62 -2.80 -1.73
N VAL A 93 -0.21 -2.76 -0.68
CA VAL A 93 -1.66 -2.59 -0.81
C VAL A 93 -1.99 -1.29 -1.55
N VAL A 94 -1.39 -0.16 -1.16
CA VAL A 94 -1.58 1.13 -1.85
C VAL A 94 -1.17 1.03 -3.32
N SER A 95 -0.04 0.40 -3.62
CA SER A 95 0.41 0.20 -5.00
C SER A 95 -0.64 -0.53 -5.85
N LEU A 96 -1.21 -1.62 -5.32
CA LEU A 96 -2.24 -2.41 -6.00
C LEU A 96 -3.54 -1.64 -6.18
N LEU A 97 -3.97 -0.88 -5.16
CA LEU A 97 -5.16 -0.05 -5.22
C LEU A 97 -5.00 1.09 -6.23
N ALA A 98 -3.87 1.80 -6.19
CA ALA A 98 -3.55 2.88 -7.11
C ALA A 98 -3.46 2.37 -8.56
N PHE A 99 -2.83 1.20 -8.78
CA PHE A 99 -2.76 0.61 -10.11
C PHE A 99 -4.14 0.18 -10.62
N SER A 100 -4.94 -0.47 -9.77
CA SER A 100 -6.31 -0.87 -10.13
C SER A 100 -7.20 0.33 -10.46
N HIS A 101 -7.08 1.42 -9.68
CA HIS A 101 -7.81 2.66 -9.92
C HIS A 101 -7.40 3.30 -11.25
N TRP A 102 -6.09 3.46 -11.48
CA TRP A 102 -5.58 4.05 -12.72
C TRP A 102 -5.99 3.24 -13.95
N LEU A 103 -6.03 1.90 -13.88
CA LEU A 103 -6.49 1.06 -14.98
C LEU A 103 -7.97 1.29 -15.35
N GLU A 104 -8.79 1.74 -14.40
CA GLU A 104 -10.22 2.00 -14.61
C GLU A 104 -10.52 3.45 -14.99
N THR A 105 -9.82 4.41 -14.37
CA THR A 105 -10.13 5.84 -14.49
C THR A 105 -9.13 6.60 -15.35
N GLY A 106 -7.88 6.13 -15.40
CA GLY A 106 -6.74 6.87 -15.95
C GLY A 106 -6.15 7.92 -14.98
N ASP A 107 -6.73 8.07 -13.79
CA ASP A 107 -6.39 9.11 -12.83
C ASP A 107 -5.62 8.57 -11.62
N LEU A 108 -5.09 9.48 -10.81
CA LEU A 108 -4.42 9.17 -9.55
C LEU A 108 -5.44 8.88 -8.44
N LEU A 109 -5.32 7.71 -7.79
CA LEU A 109 -6.05 7.43 -6.55
C LEU A 109 -5.53 8.36 -5.45
N SER A 110 -6.38 9.25 -4.92
CA SER A 110 -5.96 10.18 -3.87
C SER A 110 -5.70 9.47 -2.53
N HIS A 111 -4.95 10.11 -1.63
CA HIS A 111 -4.70 9.59 -0.26
C HIS A 111 -6.01 9.38 0.51
N ALA A 112 -6.94 10.33 0.39
CA ALA A 112 -8.23 10.26 1.06
C ALA A 112 -9.07 9.09 0.53
N ASP A 113 -9.13 8.93 -0.79
CA ASP A 113 -9.88 7.83 -1.42
C ASP A 113 -9.26 6.48 -1.10
N ALA A 114 -7.92 6.37 -1.06
CA ALA A 114 -7.23 5.16 -0.65
C ALA A 114 -7.57 4.79 0.81
N GLN A 115 -7.61 5.78 1.69
CA GLN A 115 -7.98 5.59 3.10
C GLN A 115 -9.45 5.16 3.24
N GLU A 116 -10.35 5.75 2.46
CA GLU A 116 -11.77 5.38 2.40
C GLU A 116 -11.97 3.97 1.85
N LEU A 117 -11.26 3.60 0.78
CA LEU A 117 -11.29 2.25 0.21
C LEU A 117 -10.84 1.19 1.22
N LEU A 118 -9.94 1.52 2.13
CA LEU A 118 -9.48 0.65 3.21
C LEU A 118 -10.35 0.73 4.47
N GLU A 119 -11.37 1.59 4.49
CA GLU A 119 -12.26 1.84 5.64
C GLU A 119 -11.51 2.25 6.91
N LEU A 120 -10.39 2.96 6.75
CA LEU A 120 -9.56 3.44 7.86
C LEU A 120 -10.11 4.75 8.43
N LYS A 121 -10.29 4.81 9.74
CA LYS A 121 -10.76 6.00 10.46
C LYS A 121 -9.58 6.71 11.09
N LYS A 122 -9.35 7.96 10.71
CA LYS A 122 -8.16 8.73 11.10
C LYS A 122 -7.94 8.79 12.62
N GLU A 123 -9.00 8.76 13.41
CA GLU A 123 -8.95 8.80 14.87
C GLU A 123 -8.41 7.51 15.50
N ASP A 124 -8.59 6.37 14.83
CA ASP A 124 -8.24 5.04 15.35
C ASP A 124 -6.98 4.46 14.66
N PHE A 125 -6.91 4.61 13.33
CA PHE A 125 -5.84 4.11 12.49
C PHE A 125 -5.88 4.85 11.15
N PHE A 126 -4.78 5.49 10.76
CA PHE A 126 -4.70 6.24 9.50
C PHE A 126 -3.70 5.62 8.53
N LEU A 127 -3.89 5.92 7.24
CA LEU A 127 -2.90 5.63 6.21
C LEU A 127 -1.78 6.67 6.30
N ASP A 128 -0.58 6.25 6.69
CA ASP A 128 0.55 7.16 6.75
C ASP A 128 0.89 7.73 5.36
N LEU A 129 1.20 9.02 5.30
CA LEU A 129 1.44 9.71 4.03
C LEU A 129 2.68 9.16 3.31
N ASP A 130 3.72 8.80 4.06
CA ASP A 130 4.94 8.26 3.45
C ASP A 130 4.67 6.89 2.83
N ASP A 131 3.84 6.06 3.47
CA ASP A 131 3.47 4.75 2.93
C ASP A 131 2.62 4.87 1.67
N TYR A 132 1.72 5.85 1.64
CA TYR A 132 0.97 6.17 0.44
C TYR A 132 1.90 6.60 -0.71
N LEU A 133 2.81 7.54 -0.46
CA LEU A 133 3.74 8.04 -1.47
C LEU A 133 4.71 6.95 -1.96
N VAL A 134 5.21 6.08 -1.07
CA VAL A 134 6.02 4.92 -1.47
C VAL A 134 5.18 3.93 -2.29
N GLY A 135 3.91 3.72 -1.94
CA GLY A 135 2.98 2.91 -2.72
C GLY A 135 2.81 3.41 -4.15
N LEU A 136 2.68 4.74 -4.34
CA LEU A 136 2.65 5.36 -5.67
C LEU A 136 3.96 5.16 -6.44
N CYS A 137 5.11 5.28 -5.78
CA CYS A 137 6.40 4.98 -6.39
C CYS A 137 6.45 3.51 -6.87
N ASN A 138 6.00 2.56 -6.06
CA ASN A 138 5.97 1.14 -6.44
C ASN A 138 5.04 0.92 -7.65
N MET A 139 3.87 1.55 -7.69
CA MET A 139 2.94 1.48 -8.82
C MET A 139 3.57 2.04 -10.10
N SER A 140 4.28 3.17 -10.00
CA SER A 140 4.98 3.77 -11.15
C SER A 140 6.02 2.84 -11.77
N SER A 141 6.66 1.97 -10.97
CA SER A 141 7.61 0.97 -11.45
C SER A 141 6.96 -0.20 -12.21
N GLU A 142 5.67 -0.48 -12.00
CA GLU A 142 4.94 -1.54 -12.73
C GLU A 142 4.41 -1.04 -14.09
N LEU A 143 4.20 0.26 -14.25
CA LEU A 143 3.66 0.86 -15.48
C LEU A 143 4.52 0.60 -16.74
N PRO A 144 5.86 0.70 -16.73
CA PRO A 144 6.68 0.35 -17.90
C PRO A 144 6.47 -1.08 -18.38
N ARG A 145 6.38 -2.06 -17.45
CA ARG A 145 6.10 -3.45 -17.77
C ARG A 145 4.71 -3.62 -18.37
N TYR A 146 3.72 -2.93 -17.82
CA TYR A 146 2.37 -2.89 -18.37
C TYR A 146 2.36 -2.34 -19.80
N VAL A 147 3.00 -1.20 -20.06
CA VAL A 147 3.08 -0.56 -21.38
C VAL A 147 3.67 -1.50 -22.43
N VAL A 148 4.83 -2.10 -22.14
CA VAL A 148 5.51 -2.99 -23.10
C VAL A 148 4.57 -4.11 -23.54
N ASN A 149 3.88 -4.74 -22.59
CA ASN A 149 2.99 -5.84 -22.94
C ASN A 149 1.72 -5.40 -23.66
N GLN A 150 1.18 -4.22 -23.35
CA GLN A 150 0.04 -3.65 -24.06
C GLN A 150 0.39 -3.33 -25.53
N VAL A 151 1.59 -2.81 -25.79
CA VAL A 151 2.08 -2.57 -27.15
C VAL A 151 2.24 -3.88 -27.92
N VAL A 152 2.79 -4.92 -27.28
CA VAL A 152 2.88 -6.27 -27.88
C VAL A 152 1.49 -6.83 -28.21
N ALA A 153 0.48 -6.52 -27.41
CA ALA A 153 -0.92 -6.88 -27.65
C ALA A 153 -1.66 -5.96 -28.64
N GLY A 154 -0.98 -4.97 -29.24
CA GLY A 154 -1.54 -4.08 -30.26
C GLY A 154 -2.24 -2.82 -29.73
N ALA A 155 -2.16 -2.53 -28.43
CA ALA A 155 -2.75 -1.33 -27.82
C ALA A 155 -1.75 -0.16 -27.83
N TYR A 156 -1.67 0.53 -28.98
CA TYR A 156 -0.68 1.61 -29.21
C TYR A 156 -1.01 2.95 -28.54
N ASP A 157 -2.22 3.13 -28.02
CA ASP A 157 -2.61 4.34 -27.25
C ASP A 157 -2.15 4.27 -25.78
N CYS A 158 -1.77 3.07 -25.31
CA CYS A 158 -1.34 2.85 -23.92
C CYS A 158 -0.08 3.62 -23.51
N PRO A 159 1.02 3.63 -24.31
CA PRO A 159 2.24 4.37 -23.99
C PRO A 159 2.01 5.87 -23.75
N GLU A 160 1.19 6.51 -24.59
CA GLU A 160 0.92 7.95 -24.48
C GLU A 160 0.19 8.25 -23.16
N ARG A 161 -0.86 7.50 -22.84
CA ARG A 161 -1.61 7.66 -21.58
C ARG A 161 -0.73 7.48 -20.35
N VAL A 162 0.12 6.45 -20.35
CA VAL A 162 1.05 6.20 -19.23
C VAL A 162 2.10 7.29 -19.13
N SER A 163 2.64 7.77 -20.25
CA SER A 163 3.64 8.83 -20.29
C SER A 163 3.12 10.14 -19.69
N LEU A 164 1.89 10.52 -20.05
CA LEU A 164 1.22 11.70 -19.49
C LEU A 164 1.05 11.56 -17.97
N PHE A 165 0.47 10.45 -17.51
CA PHE A 165 0.27 10.18 -16.08
C PHE A 165 1.58 10.21 -15.28
N LEU A 166 2.63 9.52 -15.75
CA LEU A 166 3.93 9.50 -15.09
C LEU A 166 4.57 10.88 -15.05
N SER A 167 4.45 11.67 -16.13
CA SER A 167 4.99 13.03 -16.19
C SER A 167 4.35 13.96 -15.16
N ASP A 168 3.03 13.87 -14.99
CA ASP A 168 2.28 14.63 -13.99
C ASP A 168 2.65 14.19 -12.58
N LEU A 169 2.73 12.87 -12.35
CA LEU A 169 3.16 12.30 -11.07
C LEU A 169 4.57 12.78 -10.70
N TYR A 170 5.55 12.67 -11.59
CA TYR A 170 6.92 13.14 -11.35
C TYR A 170 6.98 14.64 -11.07
N SER A 171 6.15 15.42 -11.75
CA SER A 171 6.07 16.87 -11.52
C SER A 171 5.51 17.18 -10.14
N ALA A 172 4.45 16.48 -9.71
CA ALA A 172 3.88 16.62 -8.38
C ALA A 172 4.89 16.23 -7.28
N PHE A 173 5.61 15.11 -7.44
CA PHE A 173 6.64 14.70 -6.48
C PHE A 173 7.82 15.68 -6.40
N ARG A 174 8.16 16.38 -7.48
CA ARG A 174 9.19 17.44 -7.45
C ARG A 174 8.78 18.66 -6.62
N LEU A 175 7.48 18.91 -6.49
CA LEU A 175 6.95 19.98 -5.63
C LEU A 175 7.02 19.58 -4.14
N LEU A 176 7.05 18.29 -3.84
CA LEU A 176 7.29 17.80 -2.50
C LEU A 176 8.77 18.05 -2.17
N ASN A 177 9.02 18.89 -1.17
CA ASN A 177 10.36 19.11 -0.65
C ASN A 177 10.81 17.92 0.20
N LEU A 178 10.95 16.76 -0.45
CA LEU A 178 11.32 15.50 0.17
C LEU A 178 12.68 15.64 0.85
N ARG A 179 12.73 15.33 2.15
CA ARG A 179 14.01 15.22 2.86
C ARG A 179 14.79 14.04 2.28
N ASN A 180 16.11 14.01 2.49
CA ASN A 180 16.96 12.89 2.04
C ASN A 180 16.69 11.62 2.86
N ASP A 181 15.56 10.98 2.61
CA ASP A 181 15.05 9.82 3.34
C ASP A 181 14.76 8.63 2.41
N HIS A 182 14.12 7.59 2.95
CA HIS A 182 13.75 6.38 2.19
C HIS A 182 12.85 6.70 1.00
N LEU A 183 11.91 7.64 1.16
CA LEU A 183 10.97 8.02 0.11
C LEU A 183 11.72 8.71 -1.04
N ARG A 184 12.71 9.55 -0.74
CA ARG A 184 13.57 10.15 -1.77
C ARG A 184 14.31 9.10 -2.60
N LYS A 185 14.88 8.08 -1.95
CA LYS A 185 15.57 6.98 -2.66
C LYS A 185 14.62 6.19 -3.56
N ARG A 186 13.40 5.94 -3.09
CA ARG A 186 12.36 5.28 -3.91
C ARG A 186 12.00 6.13 -5.12
N PHE A 187 11.77 7.42 -4.92
CA PHE A 187 11.46 8.37 -5.99
C PHE A 187 12.60 8.53 -7.00
N ASP A 188 13.86 8.55 -6.57
CA ASP A 188 14.97 8.65 -7.51
C ASP A 188 15.15 7.35 -8.32
N GLY A 189 14.68 6.20 -7.82
CA GLY A 189 14.67 4.92 -8.53
C GLY A 189 13.51 4.74 -9.51
N THR A 190 12.50 5.61 -9.51
CA THR A 190 11.38 5.55 -10.47
C THR A 190 11.67 6.30 -11.77
N LYS A 191 12.64 7.22 -11.77
CA LYS A 191 13.08 7.99 -12.95
C LYS A 191 13.59 7.14 -14.10
#